data_AF-A0A831LFU7-F1
#
_entry.id   AF-A0A831LFU7-F1
#
_cell.length_a   1.000
_cell.length_b   1.000
_cell.length_c   1.000
_cell.angle_alpha   90.00
_cell.angle_beta   90.00
_cell.angle_gamma   90.00
#
_symmetry.space_group_name_H-M   'P 1'
#
loop_
_entity.id
_entity.type
_entity.pdbx_description
1 polymer ?
#
loop_
_entity_poly.entity_id
_entity_poly.type
_entity_poly.pdbx_seq_one_letter_code
_entity_poly.pdbx_strand_id
1 'polypeptide(L)'
;MNSTDPGWEPIISFVMNGTCAHSLMFPQNSAELAAFQPHVWVAGEPGSPVTLTWQRWTSEAGWQEVAETIQTTATTLTLDPEQAATAQTVALTLPQALRDEGGQGVLYAQRTWVRTSDGVPVTVRSNPLLVTVFGED
;
A
#
# COMPACT_ATOMS: atom_id res chain seq x y z
N MET A 1 -2.98 -30.30 -6.31
CA MET A 1 -3.28 -28.94 -5.80
C MET A 1 -4.68 -28.98 -5.23
N ASN A 2 -4.88 -28.57 -3.98
CA ASN A 2 -6.21 -28.50 -3.37
C ASN A 2 -6.83 -27.15 -3.77
N SER A 3 -7.97 -27.14 -4.46
CA SER A 3 -8.57 -25.94 -5.07
C SER A 3 -9.22 -24.98 -4.06
N THR A 4 -9.06 -25.25 -2.76
CA THR A 4 -9.65 -24.50 -1.65
C THR A 4 -8.70 -23.48 -1.01
N ASP A 5 -7.41 -23.53 -1.35
CA ASP A 5 -6.48 -22.49 -0.93
C ASP A 5 -6.52 -21.37 -1.99
N PRO A 6 -6.97 -20.14 -1.64
CA PRO A 6 -7.26 -19.10 -2.62
C PRO A 6 -6.02 -18.63 -3.40
N GLY A 7 -4.81 -18.91 -2.91
CA GLY A 7 -3.54 -18.81 -3.64
C GLY A 7 -3.10 -17.42 -4.14
N TRP A 8 -3.99 -16.42 -4.13
CA TRP A 8 -3.73 -15.09 -4.64
C TRP A 8 -3.00 -14.20 -3.61
N GLU A 9 -2.38 -13.14 -4.09
CA GLU A 9 -1.80 -12.08 -3.27
C GLU A 9 -2.43 -10.74 -3.68
N PRO A 10 -2.68 -9.81 -2.73
CA PRO A 10 -3.19 -8.51 -3.11
C PRO A 10 -2.20 -7.81 -4.04
N ILE A 11 -2.71 -7.02 -4.98
CA ILE A 11 -1.90 -6.14 -5.82
C ILE A 11 -2.38 -4.72 -5.57
N ILE A 12 -1.46 -3.79 -5.38
CA ILE A 12 -1.80 -2.40 -5.09
C ILE A 12 -1.08 -1.43 -6.02
N SER A 13 -1.68 -0.26 -6.23
CA SER A 13 -1.05 0.88 -6.91
C SER A 13 -1.57 2.19 -6.32
N PHE A 14 -0.72 3.21 -6.22
CA PHE A 14 -1.20 4.56 -5.96
C PHE A 14 -2.01 5.02 -7.16
N VAL A 15 -3.07 5.77 -6.92
CA VAL A 15 -3.79 6.49 -7.97
C VAL A 15 -3.62 7.98 -7.74
N MET A 16 -2.94 8.64 -8.65
CA MET A 16 -2.68 10.08 -8.59
C MET A 16 -3.05 10.70 -9.93
N ASN A 17 -3.95 11.69 -9.91
CA ASN A 17 -4.46 12.34 -11.12
C ASN A 17 -4.94 11.33 -12.19
N GLY A 18 -5.60 10.26 -11.73
CA GLY A 18 -6.11 9.18 -12.57
C GLY A 18 -5.06 8.28 -13.21
N THR A 19 -3.83 8.27 -12.70
CA THR A 19 -2.73 7.44 -13.20
C THR A 19 -2.20 6.54 -12.07
N CYS A 20 -1.87 5.28 -12.42
CA CYS A 20 -1.23 4.34 -11.51
C CYS A 20 0.24 4.72 -11.27
N ALA A 21 0.68 4.69 -10.01
CA ALA A 21 2.07 4.89 -9.63
C ALA A 21 2.51 3.88 -8.55
N HIS A 22 3.75 3.41 -8.65
CA HIS A 22 4.35 2.53 -7.64
C HIS A 22 5.43 3.23 -6.80
N SER A 23 5.92 4.37 -7.27
CA SER A 23 6.89 5.19 -6.57
C SER A 23 6.49 6.65 -6.73
N LEU A 24 6.51 7.39 -5.63
CA LEU A 24 6.27 8.82 -5.58
C LEU A 24 7.40 9.50 -4.81
N MET A 25 7.81 10.68 -5.25
CA MET A 25 8.91 11.43 -4.66
C MET A 25 8.47 12.88 -4.46
N PHE A 26 8.78 13.44 -3.29
CA PHE A 26 8.43 14.81 -2.95
C PHE A 26 9.61 15.51 -2.27
N PRO A 27 9.91 16.77 -2.62
CA PRO A 27 10.79 17.60 -1.81
C PRO A 27 10.15 17.85 -0.43
N GLN A 28 10.96 17.82 0.61
CA GLN A 28 10.54 18.14 1.97
C GLN A 28 10.05 19.60 2.03
N ASN A 29 8.99 19.84 2.80
CA ASN A 29 8.33 21.14 2.92
C ASN A 29 7.71 21.70 1.61
N SER A 30 7.64 20.91 0.54
CA SER A 30 6.96 21.32 -0.69
C SER A 30 5.45 21.47 -0.50
N ALA A 31 4.85 22.39 -1.26
CA ALA A 31 3.38 22.54 -1.30
C ALA A 31 2.70 21.25 -1.79
N GLU A 32 3.36 20.50 -2.68
CA GLU A 32 2.90 19.22 -3.20
C GLU A 32 2.79 18.17 -2.09
N LEU A 33 3.84 18.01 -1.26
CA LEU A 33 3.82 17.10 -0.10
C LEU A 33 2.75 17.49 0.93
N ALA A 34 2.57 18.79 1.16
CA ALA A 34 1.57 19.31 2.09
C ALA A 34 0.14 19.03 1.60
N ALA A 35 -0.11 19.13 0.29
CA ALA A 35 -1.40 18.84 -0.33
C ALA A 35 -1.61 17.34 -0.60
N PHE A 36 -0.55 16.52 -0.54
CA PHE A 36 -0.59 15.12 -0.93
C PHE A 36 -1.49 14.29 0.01
N GLN A 37 -2.55 13.75 -0.57
CA GLN A 37 -3.47 12.79 0.05
C GLN A 37 -3.45 11.50 -0.78
N PRO A 38 -2.63 10.51 -0.40
CA PRO A 38 -2.46 9.30 -1.17
C PRO A 38 -3.79 8.54 -1.28
N HIS A 39 -4.06 7.99 -2.46
CA HIS A 39 -5.13 7.04 -2.69
C HIS A 39 -4.53 5.76 -3.25
N VAL A 40 -5.04 4.61 -2.83
CA VAL A 40 -4.58 3.31 -3.29
C VAL A 40 -5.73 2.51 -3.88
N TRP A 41 -5.46 1.88 -5.03
CA TRP A 41 -6.34 0.90 -5.62
C TRP A 41 -5.87 -0.50 -5.22
N VAL A 42 -6.79 -1.34 -4.75
CA VAL A 42 -6.50 -2.69 -4.26
C VAL A 42 -7.18 -3.72 -5.15
N ALA A 43 -6.39 -4.57 -5.78
CA ALA A 43 -6.84 -5.74 -6.51
C ALA A 43 -6.61 -7.04 -5.73
N GLY A 44 -7.48 -8.01 -6.00
CA GLY A 44 -7.59 -9.29 -5.30
C GLY A 44 -8.99 -9.86 -5.50
N GLU A 45 -9.36 -10.90 -4.76
CA GLU A 45 -10.74 -11.38 -4.80
C GLU A 45 -11.69 -10.29 -4.27
N PRO A 46 -12.64 -9.77 -5.08
CA PRO A 46 -13.49 -8.64 -4.68
C PRO A 46 -14.25 -8.90 -3.38
N GLY A 47 -14.27 -7.91 -2.50
CA GLY A 47 -14.88 -8.01 -1.17
C GLY A 47 -14.02 -8.73 -0.13
N SER A 48 -12.88 -9.33 -0.51
CA SER A 48 -11.97 -9.93 0.47
C SER A 48 -11.27 -8.88 1.31
N PRO A 49 -11.16 -9.09 2.64
CA PRO A 49 -10.51 -8.14 3.53
C PRO A 49 -9.00 -8.07 3.28
N VAL A 50 -8.48 -6.86 3.34
CA VAL A 50 -7.06 -6.53 3.21
C VAL A 50 -6.71 -5.47 4.24
N THR A 51 -5.54 -5.61 4.88
CA THR A 51 -4.96 -4.57 5.72
C THR A 51 -3.85 -3.86 4.96
N LEU A 52 -3.87 -2.54 4.93
CA LEU A 52 -2.81 -1.70 4.39
C LEU A 52 -1.91 -1.26 5.54
N THR A 53 -0.60 -1.43 5.38
CA THR A 53 0.41 -1.19 6.41
C THR A 53 1.57 -0.41 5.83
N TRP A 54 1.99 0.62 6.56
CA TRP A 54 3.20 1.37 6.26
C TRP A 54 4.40 0.80 7.01
N GLN A 55 5.55 0.81 6.35
CA GLN A 55 6.86 0.77 6.97
C GLN A 55 7.60 2.05 6.66
N ARG A 56 8.40 2.55 7.61
CA ARG A 56 9.29 3.71 7.42
C ARG A 56 10.72 3.27 7.63
N TRP A 57 11.63 3.73 6.77
CA TRP A 57 13.05 3.56 6.98
C TRP A 57 13.61 4.70 7.82
N THR A 58 14.42 4.37 8.81
CA THR A 58 15.26 5.32 9.56
C THR A 58 16.70 4.84 9.56
N SER A 59 17.66 5.76 9.64
CA SER A 59 19.07 5.40 9.73
C SER A 59 19.42 4.65 11.01
N GLU A 60 18.65 4.85 12.08
CA GLU A 60 18.90 4.29 13.40
C GLU A 60 18.40 2.85 13.54
N ALA A 61 17.25 2.53 12.93
CA ALA A 61 16.59 1.24 13.14
C ALA A 61 16.17 0.50 11.86
N GLY A 62 16.50 1.04 10.68
CA GLY A 62 16.09 0.47 9.40
C GLY A 62 14.58 0.58 9.18
N TRP A 63 14.00 -0.43 8.50
CA TRP A 63 12.56 -0.50 8.24
C TRP A 63 11.79 -0.86 9.51
N GLN A 64 10.88 0.01 9.93
CA GLN A 64 9.98 -0.21 11.05
C GLN A 64 8.53 -0.12 10.60
N GLU A 65 7.66 -0.98 11.14
CA GLU A 65 6.22 -0.87 10.93
C GLU A 65 5.67 0.38 11.61
N VAL A 66 4.82 1.10 10.88
CA VAL A 66 4.01 2.18 11.44
C VAL A 66 2.78 1.52 12.07
N ALA A 67 2.50 1.85 13.33
CA ALA A 67 1.45 1.18 14.11
C ALA A 67 0.04 1.35 13.52
N GLU A 68 -0.21 2.45 12.81
CA GLU A 68 -1.48 2.71 12.16
C GLU A 68 -1.64 1.80 10.93
N THR A 69 -2.78 1.11 10.86
CA THR A 69 -3.16 0.28 9.72
C THR A 69 -4.53 0.69 9.20
N ILE A 70 -4.77 0.44 7.91
CA ILE A 70 -6.03 0.78 7.26
C ILE A 70 -6.69 -0.51 6.80
N GLN A 71 -7.90 -0.77 7.30
CA GLN A 71 -8.70 -1.92 6.92
C GLN A 71 -9.53 -1.58 5.69
N THR A 72 -9.49 -2.44 4.67
CA THR A 72 -10.25 -2.26 3.43
C THR A 72 -10.57 -3.62 2.79
N THR A 73 -11.16 -3.58 1.60
CA THR A 73 -11.39 -4.75 0.75
C THR A 73 -10.78 -4.55 -0.64
N ALA A 74 -10.42 -5.65 -1.30
CA ALA A 74 -10.13 -5.61 -2.73
C ALA A 74 -11.42 -5.30 -3.51
N THR A 75 -11.34 -4.46 -4.55
CA THR A 75 -12.51 -3.99 -5.30
C THR A 75 -12.59 -4.58 -6.71
N THR A 76 -11.50 -5.14 -7.19
CA THR A 76 -11.35 -5.71 -8.55
C THR A 76 -10.40 -6.90 -8.50
N LEU A 77 -10.50 -7.82 -9.47
CA LEU A 77 -9.57 -8.93 -9.62
C LEU A 77 -8.17 -8.49 -10.07
N THR A 78 -8.11 -7.47 -10.93
CA THR A 78 -6.86 -6.98 -11.52
C THR A 78 -6.84 -5.45 -11.58
N LEU A 79 -5.65 -4.87 -11.50
CA LEU A 79 -5.46 -3.44 -11.79
C LEU A 79 -5.31 -3.25 -13.30
N ASP A 80 -6.22 -2.48 -13.89
CA ASP A 80 -6.10 -1.99 -15.27
C ASP A 80 -5.67 -0.51 -15.23
N PRO A 81 -4.39 -0.19 -15.54
CA PRO A 81 -3.91 1.19 -15.47
C PRO A 81 -4.69 2.18 -16.31
N GLU A 82 -5.34 1.75 -17.40
CA GLU A 82 -6.16 2.63 -18.25
C GLU A 82 -7.46 3.06 -17.56
N GLN A 83 -7.90 2.31 -16.55
CA GLN A 83 -9.12 2.58 -15.77
C GLN A 83 -8.84 3.30 -14.44
N ALA A 84 -7.58 3.66 -14.17
CA ALA A 84 -7.17 4.24 -12.89
C ALA A 84 -7.94 5.53 -12.53
N ALA A 85 -8.35 6.32 -13.52
CA ALA A 85 -9.14 7.55 -13.33
C ALA A 85 -10.53 7.31 -12.71
N THR A 86 -11.10 6.12 -12.89
CA THR A 86 -12.42 5.74 -12.38
C THR A 86 -12.35 4.60 -11.36
N ALA A 87 -11.15 4.23 -10.93
CA ALA A 87 -10.94 3.16 -9.97
C ALA A 87 -11.56 3.50 -8.61
N GLN A 88 -12.17 2.51 -7.96
CA GLN A 88 -12.55 2.61 -6.56
C GLN A 88 -11.29 2.51 -5.70
N THR A 89 -10.94 3.60 -5.03
CA THR A 89 -9.73 3.72 -4.23
C THR A 89 -10.03 3.92 -2.75
N VAL A 90 -8.99 3.70 -1.94
CA VAL A 90 -9.00 3.92 -0.50
C VAL A 90 -8.10 5.12 -0.22
N ALA A 91 -8.61 6.12 0.49
CA ALA A 91 -7.80 7.23 0.97
C ALA A 91 -6.83 6.74 2.06
N LEU A 92 -5.61 7.24 2.01
CA LEU A 92 -4.52 6.90 2.92
C LEU A 92 -4.08 8.14 3.69
N THR A 93 -3.69 7.93 4.93
CA THR A 93 -2.88 8.90 5.67
C THR A 93 -1.41 8.56 5.46
N LEU A 94 -0.62 9.53 4.97
CA LEU A 94 0.84 9.40 4.93
C LEU A 94 1.37 9.45 6.37
N PRO A 95 2.30 8.57 6.79
CA PRO A 95 2.87 8.62 8.14
C PRO A 95 3.43 10.01 8.45
N GLN A 96 2.97 10.62 9.55
CA GLN A 96 3.32 12.00 9.89
C GLN A 96 4.84 12.20 10.01
N ALA A 97 5.55 11.24 10.62
CA ALA A 97 6.99 11.30 10.76
C ALA A 97 7.73 11.25 9.40
N LEU A 98 7.18 10.58 8.38
CA LEU A 98 7.74 10.62 7.02
C LEU A 98 7.55 11.99 6.36
N ARG A 99 6.42 12.66 6.65
CA ARG A 99 6.15 14.02 6.16
C ARG A 99 7.06 15.06 6.82
N ASP A 100 7.24 14.97 8.13
CA ASP A 100 7.94 16.00 8.91
C ASP A 100 9.46 15.86 8.81
N GLU A 101 9.98 14.65 8.92
CA GLU A 101 11.42 14.38 9.02
C GLU A 101 12.03 13.91 7.69
N GLY A 102 11.19 13.52 6.72
CA GLY A 102 11.65 12.93 5.47
C GLY A 102 12.02 11.45 5.56
N GLY A 103 12.64 10.94 4.49
CA GLY A 103 13.09 9.56 4.35
C GLY A 103 12.27 8.74 3.36
N GLN A 104 12.18 7.43 3.60
CA GLN A 104 11.44 6.50 2.73
C GLN A 104 10.34 5.79 3.50
N GLY A 105 9.17 5.69 2.88
CA GLY A 105 8.04 4.91 3.34
C GLY A 105 7.63 3.86 2.31
N VAL A 106 7.33 2.66 2.77
CA VAL A 106 6.78 1.58 1.95
C VAL A 106 5.38 1.25 2.44
N LEU A 107 4.40 1.25 1.55
CA LEU A 107 3.07 0.71 1.80
C LEU A 107 2.97 -0.69 1.20
N TYR A 108 2.40 -1.64 1.95
CA TYR A 108 1.94 -2.92 1.40
C TYR A 108 0.55 -3.27 1.91
N ALA A 109 -0.18 -4.02 1.09
CA ALA A 109 -1.38 -4.73 1.49
C ALA A 109 -0.98 -6.10 2.05
N GLN A 110 -1.70 -6.57 3.07
CA GLN A 110 -1.58 -7.90 3.61
C GLN A 110 -2.95 -8.55 3.77
N ARG A 111 -2.99 -9.86 3.56
CA ARG A 111 -4.15 -10.70 3.85
C ARG A 111 -3.69 -11.98 4.53
N THR A 112 -4.56 -12.53 5.37
CA THR A 112 -4.31 -13.81 6.06
C THR A 112 -5.45 -14.77 5.78
N TRP A 113 -5.13 -16.02 5.43
CA TRP A 113 -6.12 -17.09 5.36
C TRP A 113 -5.60 -18.34 6.07
N VAL A 114 -6.51 -19.22 6.49
CA VAL A 114 -6.15 -20.52 7.06
C VAL A 114 -6.00 -21.51 5.92
N ARG A 115 -4.80 -22.06 5.75
CA ARG A 115 -4.52 -23.07 4.72
C ARG A 115 -5.26 -24.36 5.06
N THR A 116 -5.99 -24.89 4.08
CA THR A 116 -6.92 -26.01 4.30
C THR A 116 -6.21 -27.35 4.51
N SER A 117 -4.97 -27.50 4.03
CA SER A 117 -4.21 -28.74 4.17
C SER A 117 -3.73 -29.05 5.59
N ASP A 118 -3.46 -28.02 6.39
CA ASP A 118 -2.80 -28.15 7.70
C ASP A 118 -3.34 -27.19 8.78
N GLY A 119 -4.30 -26.32 8.46
CA GLY A 119 -4.89 -25.37 9.40
C GLY A 119 -3.96 -24.21 9.77
N VAL A 120 -2.83 -24.04 9.07
CA VAL A 120 -1.85 -22.99 9.38
C VAL A 120 -2.31 -21.65 8.80
N PRO A 121 -2.29 -20.54 9.57
CA PRO A 121 -2.52 -19.22 9.01
C PRO A 121 -1.36 -18.83 8.08
N VAL A 122 -1.70 -18.45 6.86
CA VAL A 122 -0.77 -17.95 5.85
C VAL A 122 -1.06 -16.48 5.62
N THR A 123 -0.04 -15.64 5.85
CA THR A 123 -0.08 -14.21 5.53
C THR A 123 0.74 -13.97 4.27
N VAL A 124 0.14 -13.27 3.30
CA VAL A 124 0.85 -12.78 2.11
C VAL A 124 0.80 -11.27 2.06
N ARG A 125 1.83 -10.69 1.44
CA ARG A 125 1.98 -9.25 1.23
C ARG A 125 1.96 -8.97 -0.27
N SER A 126 1.44 -7.81 -0.64
CA SER A 126 1.47 -7.32 -2.02
C SER A 126 2.85 -6.88 -2.47
N ASN A 127 2.93 -6.42 -3.72
CA ASN A 127 3.99 -5.50 -4.13
C ASN A 127 4.05 -4.28 -3.19
N PRO A 128 5.24 -3.78 -2.85
CA PRO A 128 5.39 -2.54 -2.09
C PRO A 128 5.15 -1.33 -2.99
N LEU A 129 4.56 -0.28 -2.43
CA LEU A 129 4.55 1.07 -3.01
C LEU A 129 5.50 1.96 -2.23
N LEU A 130 6.28 2.78 -2.92
CA LEU A 130 7.33 3.60 -2.34
C LEU A 130 6.92 5.08 -2.33
N VAL A 131 7.13 5.74 -1.19
CA VAL A 131 7.14 7.21 -1.10
C VAL A 131 8.50 7.63 -0.57
N THR A 132 9.17 8.53 -1.27
CA THR A 132 10.41 9.17 -0.81
C THR A 132 10.18 10.65 -0.57
N VAL A 133 10.54 11.13 0.61
CA VAL A 133 10.58 12.56 0.94
C VAL A 133 12.05 12.93 1.14
N PHE A 134 12.55 13.83 0.30
CA PHE A 134 13.97 14.20 0.28
C PHE A 134 14.17 15.68 0.59
N GLY A 135 15.25 16.02 1.30
CA GLY A 135 15.69 17.40 1.45
C GLY A 135 16.33 17.91 0.17
N GLU A 136 16.17 19.20 -0.13
CA GLU A 136 17.05 19.90 -1.06
C GLU A 136 18.28 20.35 -0.26
N ASP A 137 19.47 19.85 -0.61
CA ASP A 137 20.75 20.39 -0.12
C ASP A 137 21.01 21.79 -0.69
#